data_AF-A0A3D2EZH1-F1
#
_entry.id   AF-A0A3D2EZH1-F1
#
_cell.length_a   1.000
_cell.length_b   1.000
_cell.length_c   1.000
_cell.angle_alpha   90.00
_cell.angle_beta   90.00
_cell.angle_gamma   90.00
#
_symmetry.space_group_name_H-M   'P 1'
#
loop_
_entity.id
_entity.type
_entity.pdbx_description
1 polymer ?
#
loop_
_entity_poly.entity_id
_entity_poly.type
_entity_poly.pdbx_seq_one_letter_code
_entity_poly.pdbx_strand_id
1 'polypeptide(L)' 'MKYEATEKFFELDTMGNYQGLGKEIFQKLESGKVVDCKPPDWMVKDGYVQKGSQSKTKKEND' A
#
# COMPACT_ATOMS: atom_id res chain seq x y z
N MET A 1 8.43 6.78 -6.80
CA MET A 1 8.25 7.36 -5.45
C MET A 1 7.82 6.23 -4.54
N LYS A 2 8.32 6.20 -3.30
CA LYS A 2 8.02 5.12 -2.36
C LYS A 2 6.68 5.38 -1.67
N TYR A 3 5.82 4.36 -1.65
CA TYR A 3 4.53 4.37 -0.99
C TYR A 3 4.38 3.15 -0.08
N GLU A 4 3.56 3.30 0.95
CA GLU A 4 3.17 2.24 1.88
C GLU A 4 1.64 2.15 1.98
N ALA A 5 1.14 0.96 2.29
CA ALA A 5 -0.28 0.74 2.57
C ALA A 5 -0.66 1.36 3.91
N THR A 6 -1.87 1.90 3.99
CA THR A 6 -2.51 2.30 5.25
C THR A 6 -3.46 1.21 5.73
N GLU A 7 -4.07 1.37 6.90
CA GLU A 7 -5.11 0.45 7.40
C GLU A 7 -6.29 0.31 6.42
N LYS A 8 -6.67 1.40 5.75
CA LYS A 8 -7.69 1.40 4.68
C LYS A 8 -7.33 0.52 3.49
N PHE A 9 -6.04 0.34 3.22
CA PHE A 9 -5.59 -0.53 2.13
C PHE A 9 -6.06 -1.98 2.33
N PHE A 10 -6.12 -2.44 3.57
CA PHE A 10 -6.59 -3.78 3.92
C PHE A 10 -8.10 -3.95 3.75
N GLU A 11 -8.84 -2.85 3.63
CA GLU A 11 -10.26 -2.85 3.29
C GLU A 11 -10.50 -2.93 1.77
N LEU A 12 -9.45 -2.77 0.94
CA LEU A 12 -9.57 -2.91 -0.51
C LEU A 12 -9.79 -4.37 -0.88
N ASP A 13 -10.97 -4.66 -1.38
CA ASP A 13 -11.26 -5.97 -1.93
C ASP A 13 -10.50 -6.17 -3.26
N THR A 14 -9.77 -7.27 -3.36
CA THR A 14 -8.96 -7.65 -4.54
C THR A 14 -9.75 -8.48 -5.55
N MET A 15 -11.08 -8.29 -5.61
CA MET A 15 -11.98 -8.93 -6.58
C MET A 15 -11.68 -8.53 -8.03
N GLY A 16 -10.58 -9.08 -8.58
CA GLY A 16 -10.28 -9.15 -10.00
C GLY A 16 -9.29 -8.13 -10.55
N ASN A 17 -8.99 -7.06 -9.82
CA ASN A 17 -7.99 -6.08 -10.27
C ASN A 17 -7.30 -5.47 -9.06
N TYR A 18 -5.97 -5.55 -9.00
CA TYR A 18 -5.12 -5.04 -7.91
C TYR A 18 -5.07 -3.52 -7.86
N GLN A 19 -6.22 -2.87 -8.07
CA GLN A 19 -6.45 -1.44 -8.03
C GLN A 19 -5.49 -0.65 -8.94
N GLY A 20 -5.02 -1.28 -10.02
CA GLY A 20 -4.04 -0.71 -10.96
C GLY A 20 -2.58 -0.70 -10.47
N LEU A 21 -2.29 -1.21 -9.26
CA LEU A 21 -0.93 -1.34 -8.72
C LEU A 21 -0.18 -2.55 -9.29
N GLY A 22 -0.90 -3.56 -9.74
CA GLY A 22 -0.35 -4.87 -10.11
C GLY A 22 -0.15 -5.77 -8.88
N LYS A 23 -0.24 -7.08 -9.10
CA LYS A 23 -0.24 -8.10 -8.04
C LYS A 23 0.95 -7.99 -7.09
N GLU A 24 2.14 -7.82 -7.64
CA GLU A 24 3.38 -7.81 -6.85
C GLU A 24 3.47 -6.57 -5.94
N ILE A 25 3.14 -5.40 -6.48
CA ILE A 25 3.14 -4.15 -5.71
C ILE A 25 2.06 -4.20 -4.63
N PHE A 26 0.86 -4.67 -4.98
CA PHE A 26 -0.24 -4.82 -4.04
C PHE A 26 0.11 -5.75 -2.89
N GLN A 27 0.68 -6.93 -3.16
CA GLN A 27 1.09 -7.88 -2.10
C GLN A 27 2.20 -7.31 -1.21
N LYS A 28 3.14 -6.55 -1.77
CA LYS A 28 4.17 -5.91 -0.95
C LYS A 28 3.57 -4.83 -0.05
N LEU A 29 2.64 -4.02 -0.57
CA LEU A 29 1.90 -3.01 0.18
C LEU A 29 1.05 -3.66 1.29
N GLU A 30 0.25 -4.68 0.96
CA GLU A 30 -0.53 -5.49 1.90
C GLU A 30 0.35 -6.13 2.99
N SER A 31 1.58 -6.52 2.65
CA SER A 31 2.55 -7.03 3.64
C SER A 31 3.13 -5.94 4.56
N GLY A 32 2.73 -4.67 4.38
CA GLY A 32 3.27 -3.52 5.12
C GLY A 32 4.66 -3.08 4.63
N LYS A 33 5.05 -3.47 3.40
CA LYS A 33 6.34 -3.04 2.82
C LYS A 33 6.18 -1.74 2.06
N VAL A 34 7.17 -0.87 2.24
CA VAL A 34 7.34 0.31 1.41
C VAL A 34 7.85 -0.10 0.03
N VAL A 35 7.13 0.25 -1.03
CA VAL A 35 7.50 -0.06 -2.41
C VAL A 35 7.55 1.17 -3.28
N ASP A 36 8.51 1.19 -4.19
CA ASP A 36 8.51 2.21 -5.25
C ASP A 36 7.45 1.82 -6.28
N CYS A 37 6.36 2.59 -6.31
CA CYS A 37 5.30 2.41 -7.27
C CYS A 37 4.70 3.76 -7.64
N LYS A 38 3.92 3.77 -8.72
CA LYS A 38 3.11 4.93 -9.11
C LYS A 38 1.65 4.56 -8.86
N PRO A 39 1.16 4.71 -7.61
CA PRO A 39 -0.23 4.40 -7.31
C PRO A 39 -1.16 5.34 -8.07
N PRO A 40 -2.42 4.93 -8.30
CA PRO A 40 -3.46 5.84 -8.78
C PRO A 40 -3.66 7.03 -7.84
N ASP A 41 -4.01 8.18 -8.40
CA ASP A 41 -4.23 9.42 -7.62
C ASP A 41 -5.37 9.26 -6.59
N TRP A 42 -6.43 8.54 -6.96
CA TRP A 42 -7.55 8.24 -6.05
C TRP A 42 -7.06 7.46 -4.82
N MET A 43 -6.11 6.54 -4.98
CA MET A 43 -5.59 5.73 -3.88
C MET A 43 -4.81 6.58 -2.87
N VAL A 44 -4.10 7.59 -3.36
CA VAL A 44 -3.40 8.57 -2.51
C VAL A 44 -4.40 9.52 -1.85
N LYS A 45 -5.43 9.97 -2.57
CA LYS A 45 -6.45 10.91 -2.07
C LYS A 45 -7.39 10.30 -1.03
N ASP A 46 -7.87 9.10 -1.26
CA ASP A 46 -8.74 8.35 -0.34
C ASP A 46 -7.98 7.83 0.89
N GLY A 47 -6.65 7.91 0.85
CA GLY A 47 -5.76 7.54 1.95
C GLY A 47 -5.53 6.04 2.06
N TYR A 48 -5.60 5.30 0.95
CA TYR A 48 -5.25 3.88 0.88
C TYR A 48 -3.74 3.66 0.85
N VAL A 49 -3.01 4.58 0.24
CA VAL A 49 -1.54 4.58 0.28
C VAL A 49 -1.02 5.95 0.66
N GLN A 50 0.06 5.98 1.42
CA GLN A 50 0.73 7.20 1.81
C GLN A 50 2.18 7.18 1.34
N LYS A 51 2.78 8.37 1.20
CA LYS A 51 4.21 8.47 0.86
C LYS A 51 5.00 7.80 1.97
N GLY A 52 5.72 6.74 1.60
CA GLY A 52 6.61 6.02 2.49
C GLY A 52 7.76 6.94 2.88
N SER A 53 7.60 7.63 3.99
CA SER A 53 8.72 8.25 4.67
C SER A 53 9.49 7.11 5.32
N GLN A 54 10.81 7.09 5.18
CA GLN A 54 11.66 5.97 5.60
C GLN A 54 11.75 5.80 7.13
N SER A 55 10.68 6.10 7.87
CA SER A 55 10.63 6.25 9.31
C SER A 55 9.74 5.17 9.94
N LYS A 56 10.43 4.13 10.44
CA LYS A 56 10.06 3.23 11.55
C LYS A 56 8.91 2.23 11.36
N THR A 57 9.34 0.96 11.29
CA THR A 57 9.09 -0.05 12.34
C THR A 57 7.79 0.07 13.14
N LYS A 58 6.87 -0.88 12.93
CA LYS A 58 6.35 -1.75 14.01
C LYS A 58 5.72 -3.00 13.41
N LYS A 59 6.52 -4.06 13.29
CA LYS A 59 6.01 -5.44 13.37
C LYS A 59 6.23 -5.84 14.83
N GLU A 60 5.26 -5.49 15.67
CA GLU A 60 5.10 -6.02 17.02
C GLU A 60 3.88 -6.95 16.94
N ASN A 61 4.14 -8.25 17.11
CA ASN A 61 3.26 -9.41 17.25
C ASN A 61 4.19 -10.59 16.88
N ASP A 62 4.62 -11.49 17.76
CA ASP A 62 4.17 -11.97 19.07
C ASP A 62 5.40 -12.57 19.77
#